data_AF-A0A481UDN3-F1
#
_entry.id   AF-A0A481UDN3-F1
#
_cell.length_a   1.000
_cell.length_b   1.000
_cell.length_c   1.000
_cell.angle_alpha   90.00
_cell.angle_beta   90.00
_cell.angle_gamma   90.00
#
_symmetry.space_group_name_H-M   'P 1'
#
loop_
_entity.id
_entity.type
_entity.pdbx_description
1 polymer ?
#
loop_
_entity_poly.entity_id
_entity_poly.type
_entity_poly.pdbx_seq_one_letter_code
_entity_poly.pdbx_strand_id
1 'polypeptide(L)'
;LNKDKTGVFTGSYVINPVNGEKLPIWISDYVLASYGTGAVMAVPSGDQRDYDFATKFNLPIKPIIEGADISEGAFDGDGKHINSGFLDGLNIADAKQKMIDWLEEHDAGHKKVNYRLRDWIFSRQRYWGEPIPVIHWDDGTTSLVPENELPLELPKTDNIEPSGTGESPLANVEDWVNVYDENGR
;
A
#
# COMPACT_ATOMS: atom_id res chain seq x y z
N LEU A 1 -10.39 11.09 -0.98
CA LEU A 1 -9.53 10.92 0.21
C LEU A 1 -9.97 11.91 1.27
N ASN A 2 -9.89 11.53 2.53
CA ASN A 2 -10.41 12.24 3.70
C ASN A 2 -9.98 13.72 3.72
N LYS A 3 -10.94 14.65 3.90
CA LYS A 3 -10.64 16.10 3.98
C LYS A 3 -10.00 16.48 5.31
N ASP A 4 -10.25 15.70 6.35
CA ASP A 4 -9.64 15.89 7.66
C ASP A 4 -8.53 14.87 7.88
N LYS A 5 -7.29 15.33 7.95
CA LYS A 5 -6.14 14.50 8.30
C LYS A 5 -6.26 14.05 9.75
N THR A 6 -6.12 12.76 10.05
CA THR A 6 -6.07 12.27 11.42
C THR A 6 -4.76 11.55 11.67
N GLY A 7 -4.28 11.54 12.91
CA GLY A 7 -3.05 10.83 13.23
C GLY A 7 -2.70 10.89 14.70
N VAL A 8 -1.87 9.95 15.13
CA VAL A 8 -1.43 9.81 16.52
C VAL A 8 0.07 9.57 16.55
N PHE A 9 0.76 10.29 17.45
CA PHE A 9 2.16 10.05 17.72
C PHE A 9 2.32 8.72 18.44
N THR A 10 3.21 7.87 17.94
CA THR A 10 3.41 6.51 18.48
C THR A 10 4.20 6.49 19.79
N GLY A 11 4.77 7.61 20.23
CA GLY A 11 5.74 7.64 21.34
C GLY A 11 7.14 7.20 20.96
N SER A 12 7.36 6.79 19.70
CA SER A 12 8.61 6.24 19.21
C SER A 12 9.27 7.14 18.15
N TYR A 13 10.58 6.97 17.99
CA TYR A 13 11.39 7.73 17.05
C TYR A 13 12.20 6.78 16.16
N VAL A 14 12.49 7.23 14.94
CA VAL A 14 13.43 6.61 14.02
C VAL A 14 14.64 7.53 13.83
N ILE A 15 15.79 6.97 13.45
CA ILE A 15 16.97 7.74 13.06
C ILE A 15 16.96 7.90 11.55
N ASN A 16 17.04 9.14 11.06
CA ASN A 16 17.26 9.39 9.64
C ASN A 16 18.68 8.91 9.28
N PRO A 17 18.85 7.97 8.33
CA PRO A 17 20.15 7.38 8.03
C PRO A 17 21.15 8.38 7.43
N VAL A 18 20.66 9.48 6.83
CA VAL A 18 21.50 10.46 6.13
C VAL A 18 22.14 11.46 7.09
N ASN A 19 21.36 12.01 8.03
CA ASN A 19 21.82 13.09 8.92
C ASN A 19 21.86 12.70 10.40
N GLY A 20 21.41 11.49 10.76
CA GLY A 20 21.39 10.99 12.14
C GLY A 20 20.32 11.63 13.04
N GLU A 21 19.45 12.50 12.51
CA GLU A 21 18.41 13.17 13.30
C GLU A 21 17.32 12.18 13.74
N LYS A 22 16.80 12.39 14.95
CA LYS A 22 15.65 11.64 15.47
C LYS A 22 14.35 12.20 14.90
N LEU A 23 13.60 11.38 14.18
CA LEU A 23 12.30 11.74 13.60
C LEU A 23 11.17 11.01 14.33
N PRO A 24 10.07 11.71 14.70
CA PRO A 24 8.94 11.08 15.37
C PRO A 24 8.17 10.17 14.41
N ILE A 25 7.72 9.02 14.90
CA ILE A 25 6.89 8.09 14.12
C ILE A 25 5.43 8.36 14.43
N TRP A 26 4.64 8.58 13.38
CA TRP A 26 3.20 8.81 13.44
C TRP A 26 2.44 7.72 12.69
N ILE A 27 1.24 7.41 13.17
CA ILE A 27 0.24 6.61 12.45
C ILE A 27 -0.84 7.55 11.93
N SER A 28 -1.29 7.35 10.69
CA SER A 28 -2.29 8.21 10.06
C SER A 28 -3.11 7.44 9.02
N ASP A 29 -4.37 7.84 8.84
CA ASP A 29 -5.33 7.21 7.93
C ASP A 29 -5.04 7.44 6.44
N TYR A 30 -4.23 8.45 6.10
CA TYR A 30 -3.85 8.71 4.71
C TYR A 30 -2.67 7.85 4.23
N VAL A 31 -2.01 7.13 5.14
CA VAL A 31 -0.96 6.15 4.82
C VAL A 31 -1.61 4.78 4.71
N LEU A 32 -1.68 4.25 3.48
CA LEU A 32 -2.32 2.97 3.22
C LEU A 32 -1.37 1.81 3.52
N ALA A 33 -1.71 0.98 4.51
CA ALA A 33 -0.91 -0.19 4.89
C ALA A 33 -0.66 -1.17 3.72
N SER A 34 -1.59 -1.24 2.76
CA SER A 34 -1.51 -2.11 1.59
C SER A 34 -0.74 -1.51 0.40
N TYR A 35 -0.22 -0.28 0.52
CA TYR A 35 0.50 0.39 -0.57
C TYR A 35 1.97 0.62 -0.22
N GLY A 36 2.88 0.28 -1.16
CA GLY A 36 4.31 0.35 -0.92
C GLY A 36 4.73 -0.58 0.22
N THR A 37 5.42 -0.05 1.23
CA THR A 37 5.79 -0.78 2.45
C THR A 37 4.79 -0.57 3.60
N GLY A 38 3.69 0.16 3.36
CA GLY A 38 2.77 0.59 4.41
C GLY A 38 3.32 1.73 5.29
N ALA A 39 4.50 2.27 4.96
CA ALA A 39 5.12 3.41 5.62
C ALA A 39 5.65 4.40 4.59
N VAL A 40 5.63 5.70 4.92
CA VAL A 40 6.15 6.78 4.08
C VAL A 40 7.01 7.72 4.91
N MET A 41 8.07 8.26 4.30
CA MET A 41 8.77 9.41 4.87
C MET A 41 7.96 10.67 4.54
N ALA A 42 7.66 11.49 5.55
CA ALA A 42 6.94 12.74 5.34
C ALA A 42 7.92 13.86 4.97
N VAL A 43 7.65 14.60 3.90
CA VAL A 43 8.46 15.75 3.47
C VAL A 43 7.55 16.98 3.30
N PRO A 44 7.16 17.65 4.41
CA PRO A 44 6.11 18.67 4.38
C PRO A 44 6.39 19.87 3.46
N SER A 45 7.66 20.23 3.23
CA SER A 45 8.00 21.33 2.33
C SER A 45 7.77 21.00 0.84
N GLY A 46 7.65 19.71 0.48
CA GLY A 46 7.60 19.24 -0.90
C GLY A 46 6.40 18.34 -1.25
N ASP A 47 5.59 17.91 -0.28
CA ASP A 47 4.33 17.18 -0.50
C ASP A 47 3.19 17.86 0.25
N GLN A 48 2.13 18.26 -0.47
CA GLN A 48 1.01 18.99 0.12
C GLN A 48 0.27 18.18 1.19
N ARG A 49 0.19 16.85 1.06
CA ARG A 49 -0.51 16.01 2.05
C ARG A 49 0.27 15.97 3.36
N ASP A 50 1.59 15.96 3.28
CA ASP A 50 2.49 16.03 4.44
C ASP A 50 2.51 17.44 5.02
N TYR A 51 2.42 18.48 4.19
CA TYR A 51 2.24 19.88 4.63
C TYR A 51 0.97 20.05 5.46
N ASP A 52 -0.17 19.57 4.95
CA ASP A 52 -1.45 19.67 5.64
C ASP A 52 -1.41 18.92 6.99
N PHE A 53 -0.77 17.75 7.02
CA PHE A 53 -0.59 16.97 8.25
C PHE A 53 0.33 17.69 9.24
N ALA A 54 1.50 18.14 8.78
CA ALA A 54 2.46 18.84 9.62
C ALA A 54 1.87 20.14 10.19
N THR A 55 1.14 20.89 9.37
CA THR A 55 0.43 22.11 9.80
C THR A 55 -0.62 21.78 10.87
N LYS A 56 -1.44 20.74 10.66
CA LYS A 56 -2.50 20.35 11.62
C LYS A 56 -1.94 19.89 12.97
N PHE A 57 -0.81 19.19 12.96
CA PHE A 57 -0.19 18.62 14.15
C PHE A 57 1.00 19.44 14.67
N ASN A 58 1.20 20.66 14.16
CA ASN A 58 2.31 21.57 14.52
C ASN A 58 3.70 20.89 14.45
N LEU A 59 3.94 20.12 13.40
CA LEU A 59 5.22 19.47 13.14
C LEU A 59 6.16 20.41 12.35
N PRO A 60 7.49 20.27 12.48
CA PRO A 60 8.43 21.10 11.76
C PRO A 60 8.30 20.98 10.24
N ILE A 61 8.30 22.12 9.55
CA ILE A 61 8.35 22.21 8.09
C ILE A 61 9.66 22.90 7.72
N LYS A 62 10.62 22.14 7.19
CA LYS A 62 11.96 22.64 6.84
C LYS A 62 12.06 22.85 5.33
N PRO A 63 12.36 24.05 4.83
CA PRO A 63 12.52 24.28 3.39
C PRO A 63 13.76 23.53 2.87
N ILE A 64 13.59 22.85 1.74
CA ILE A 64 14.66 22.09 1.06
C ILE A 64 15.01 22.64 -0.31
N ILE A 65 14.22 23.55 -0.87
CA ILE A 65 14.47 24.19 -2.16
C ILE A 65 14.76 25.67 -1.95
N GLU A 66 15.84 26.16 -2.57
CA GLU A 66 16.25 27.56 -2.53
C GLU A 66 15.16 28.48 -3.11
N GLY A 67 14.75 29.50 -2.35
CA GLY A 67 13.79 30.50 -2.80
C GLY A 67 12.33 30.03 -2.92
N ALA A 68 12.02 28.79 -2.52
CA ALA A 68 10.65 28.30 -2.48
C ALA A 68 9.86 28.95 -1.33
N ASP A 69 8.69 29.50 -1.65
CA ASP A 69 7.73 29.97 -0.64
C ASP A 69 6.87 28.80 -0.17
N ILE A 70 6.98 28.49 1.13
CA ILE A 70 6.23 27.42 1.80
C ILE A 70 5.32 27.98 2.91
N SER A 71 4.97 29.25 2.85
CA SER A 71 4.13 29.92 3.86
C SER A 71 2.66 29.51 3.78
N GLU A 72 2.18 29.18 2.58
CA GLU A 72 0.78 28.80 2.33
C GLU A 72 0.59 27.34 1.90
N GLY A 73 1.67 26.63 1.55
CA GLY A 73 1.59 25.25 1.06
C GLY A 73 2.95 24.60 0.80
N ALA A 74 2.94 23.34 0.36
CA ALA A 74 4.15 22.67 -0.11
C ALA A 74 4.57 23.21 -1.49
N PHE A 75 5.88 23.19 -1.75
CA PHE A 75 6.44 23.51 -3.06
C PHE A 75 6.85 22.22 -3.78
N ASP A 76 6.13 21.84 -4.84
CA ASP A 76 6.37 20.62 -5.63
C ASP A 76 7.17 20.86 -6.93
N GLY A 77 7.63 22.10 -7.15
CA GLY A 77 8.45 22.49 -8.29
C GLY A 77 9.92 22.08 -8.17
N ASP A 78 10.68 22.28 -9.25
CA ASP A 78 12.13 22.05 -9.28
C ASP A 78 12.91 23.29 -8.84
N GLY A 79 14.10 23.06 -8.30
CA GLY A 79 15.00 24.09 -7.81
C GLY A 79 16.24 23.48 -7.16
N LYS A 80 17.15 24.35 -6.74
CA LYS A 80 18.38 23.91 -6.07
C LYS A 80 18.09 23.49 -4.65
N HIS A 81 18.64 22.35 -4.24
CA HIS A 81 18.53 21.90 -2.86
C HIS A 81 19.31 22.82 -1.92
N ILE A 82 18.72 23.05 -0.74
CA ILE A 82 19.34 23.66 0.43
C ILE A 82 19.08 22.79 1.65
N ASN A 83 19.83 23.01 2.73
CA ASN A 83 19.67 22.26 3.99
C ASN A 83 19.79 20.74 3.85
N SER A 84 20.47 20.27 2.81
CA SER A 84 20.55 18.88 2.35
C SER A 84 22.00 18.38 2.25
N GLY A 85 22.97 19.16 2.73
CA GLY A 85 24.36 18.73 2.90
C GLY A 85 25.05 18.48 1.56
N PHE A 86 25.48 17.23 1.30
CA PHE A 86 26.18 16.89 0.06
C PHE A 86 25.31 16.98 -1.21
N LEU A 87 24.01 17.22 -1.06
CA LEU A 87 23.06 17.48 -2.14
C LEU A 87 22.85 18.97 -2.42
N ASP A 88 23.35 19.88 -1.57
CA ASP A 88 23.11 21.31 -1.72
C ASP A 88 23.59 21.82 -3.09
N GLY A 89 22.79 22.68 -3.72
CA GLY A 89 23.06 23.25 -5.04
C GLY A 89 22.65 22.37 -6.24
N LEU A 90 22.27 21.11 -6.03
CA LEU A 90 21.78 20.22 -7.07
C LEU A 90 20.29 20.43 -7.35
N ASN A 91 19.87 20.24 -8.61
CA ASN A 91 18.45 20.15 -8.98
C ASN A 91 17.84 18.82 -8.48
N ILE A 92 16.52 18.66 -8.61
CA ILE A 92 15.83 17.43 -8.15
C ILE A 92 16.30 16.17 -8.87
N ALA A 93 16.55 16.22 -10.17
CA ALA A 93 16.95 15.04 -10.94
C ALA A 93 18.32 14.51 -10.49
N ASP A 94 19.31 15.40 -10.41
CA ASP A 94 20.68 15.07 -10.02
C ASP A 94 20.75 14.70 -8.53
N ALA A 95 20.00 15.39 -7.67
CA ALA A 95 19.92 15.08 -6.24
C ALA A 95 19.30 13.69 -6.00
N LYS A 96 18.24 13.32 -6.74
CA LYS A 96 17.63 11.99 -6.66
C LYS A 96 18.62 10.89 -7.04
N GLN A 97 19.33 11.04 -8.15
CA GLN A 97 20.29 10.03 -8.58
C GLN A 97 21.41 9.89 -7.54
N LYS A 98 22.01 11.01 -7.10
CA LYS A 98 23.09 11.00 -6.11
C LYS A 98 22.66 10.43 -4.75
N MET A 99 21.42 10.69 -4.31
CA MET A 99 20.89 10.13 -3.07
C MET A 99 20.65 8.62 -3.19
N ILE A 100 20.15 8.13 -4.33
CA ILE A 100 19.98 6.68 -4.56
C ILE A 100 21.34 5.98 -4.46
N ASP A 101 22.35 6.50 -5.16
CA ASP A 101 23.70 5.94 -5.14
C ASP A 101 24.26 5.92 -3.71
N TRP A 102 24.10 7.03 -2.97
CA TRP A 102 24.54 7.12 -1.57
C TRP A 102 23.83 6.09 -0.66
N LEU A 103 22.50 5.93 -0.81
CA LEU A 103 21.72 4.98 -0.01
C LEU A 103 22.14 3.52 -0.27
N GLU A 104 22.46 3.18 -1.52
CA GLU A 104 22.95 1.85 -1.90
C GLU A 104 24.35 1.59 -1.36
N GLU A 105 25.26 2.56 -1.45
CA GLU A 105 26.64 2.47 -0.92
C GLU A 105 26.67 2.27 0.61
N HIS A 106 25.68 2.79 1.33
CA HIS A 106 25.61 2.76 2.80
C HIS A 106 24.66 1.69 3.35
N ASP A 107 24.13 0.80 2.50
CA ASP A 107 23.15 -0.24 2.86
C ASP A 107 21.93 0.34 3.62
N ALA A 108 21.53 1.56 3.25
CA ALA A 108 20.43 2.31 3.85
C ALA A 108 19.18 2.36 2.97
N GLY A 109 19.26 1.80 1.76
CA GLY A 109 18.16 1.71 0.81
C GLY A 109 18.61 1.14 -0.52
N HIS A 110 17.66 0.93 -1.43
CA HIS A 110 17.94 0.53 -2.80
C HIS A 110 16.90 1.10 -3.76
N LYS A 111 17.26 1.23 -5.04
CA LYS A 111 16.32 1.68 -6.07
C LYS A 111 15.19 0.67 -6.25
N LYS A 112 13.95 1.16 -6.15
CA LYS A 112 12.74 0.38 -6.43
C LYS A 112 11.84 1.09 -7.43
N VAL A 113 11.39 0.36 -8.46
CA VAL A 113 10.35 0.83 -9.38
C VAL A 113 8.99 0.36 -8.85
N ASN A 114 8.05 1.29 -8.70
CA ASN A 114 6.69 1.02 -8.27
C ASN A 114 5.69 1.47 -9.34
N TYR A 115 4.55 0.78 -9.41
CA TYR A 115 3.46 1.11 -10.33
C TYR A 115 2.23 1.53 -9.54
N ARG A 116 1.45 2.45 -10.10
CA ARG A 116 0.11 2.78 -9.58
C ARG A 116 -0.91 1.68 -9.90
N LEU A 117 -0.62 0.84 -10.89
CA LEU A 117 -1.41 -0.34 -11.24
C LEU A 117 -1.53 -1.26 -10.02
N ARG A 118 -2.73 -1.81 -9.82
CA ARG A 118 -3.03 -2.78 -8.76
C ARG A 118 -3.40 -4.11 -9.38
N ASP A 119 -3.27 -5.16 -8.61
CA ASP A 119 -3.75 -6.48 -9.00
C ASP A 119 -5.25 -6.45 -9.28
N TRP A 120 -5.65 -7.26 -10.24
CA TRP A 120 -7.03 -7.34 -10.65
C TRP A 120 -7.82 -8.18 -9.64
N ILE A 121 -8.69 -7.53 -8.88
CA ILE A 121 -9.68 -8.21 -8.06
C ILE A 121 -10.86 -8.61 -8.96
N PHE A 122 -10.89 -9.87 -9.38
CA PHE A 122 -11.97 -10.42 -10.22
C PHE A 122 -12.93 -11.36 -9.46
N SER A 123 -12.55 -11.86 -8.28
CA SER A 123 -13.44 -12.67 -7.43
C SER A 123 -14.65 -11.87 -6.94
N ARG A 124 -15.82 -12.51 -6.85
CA ARG A 124 -17.09 -11.87 -6.47
C ARG A 124 -17.89 -12.78 -5.53
N GLN A 125 -18.47 -12.18 -4.49
CA GLN A 125 -19.45 -12.83 -3.61
C GLN A 125 -20.84 -12.78 -4.26
N ARG A 126 -20.98 -13.41 -5.43
CA ARG A 126 -22.22 -13.43 -6.25
C ARG A 126 -22.43 -14.84 -6.79
N TYR A 127 -23.69 -15.23 -6.91
CA TYR A 127 -24.07 -16.49 -7.54
C TYR A 127 -23.80 -16.48 -9.05
N TRP A 128 -24.29 -15.46 -9.77
CA TRP A 128 -24.24 -15.43 -11.23
C TRP A 128 -22.85 -15.02 -11.76
N GLY A 129 -21.96 -16.00 -11.87
CA GLY A 129 -20.61 -15.87 -12.40
C GLY A 129 -19.97 -17.24 -12.62
N GLU A 130 -18.78 -17.24 -13.21
CA GLU A 130 -17.99 -18.46 -13.41
C GLU A 130 -17.40 -18.92 -12.07
N PRO A 131 -17.63 -20.18 -11.64
CA PRO A 131 -16.95 -20.75 -10.49
C PRO A 131 -15.43 -20.69 -10.62
N ILE A 132 -14.74 -20.28 -9.56
CA ILE A 132 -13.28 -20.28 -9.51
C ILE A 132 -12.83 -21.71 -9.21
N PRO A 133 -12.02 -22.36 -10.07
CA PRO A 133 -11.66 -23.78 -9.95
C PRO A 133 -10.54 -24.00 -8.92
N VAL A 134 -10.76 -23.54 -7.68
CA VAL A 134 -9.85 -23.70 -6.54
C VAL A 134 -10.57 -24.48 -5.45
N ILE A 135 -9.93 -25.53 -4.95
CA ILE A 135 -10.40 -26.34 -3.83
C ILE A 135 -9.63 -25.92 -2.58
N HIS A 136 -10.36 -25.71 -1.49
CA HIS A 136 -9.80 -25.47 -0.16
C HIS A 136 -9.98 -26.74 0.66
N TRP A 137 -8.89 -27.33 1.15
CA TRP A 137 -8.92 -28.57 1.90
C TRP A 137 -8.90 -28.34 3.41
N ASP A 138 -9.41 -29.32 4.17
CA ASP A 138 -9.51 -29.25 5.64
C ASP A 138 -8.17 -29.18 6.38
N ASP A 139 -7.08 -29.63 5.77
CA ASP A 139 -5.72 -29.49 6.31
C ASP A 139 -5.10 -28.09 6.09
N GLY A 140 -5.84 -27.19 5.45
CA GLY A 140 -5.44 -25.81 5.15
C GLY A 140 -4.69 -25.60 3.83
N THR A 141 -4.44 -26.64 3.03
CA THR A 141 -3.85 -26.45 1.70
C THR A 141 -4.90 -26.19 0.62
N THR A 142 -4.44 -25.79 -0.57
CA THR A 142 -5.29 -25.54 -1.73
C THR A 142 -4.79 -26.30 -2.95
N SER A 143 -5.73 -26.70 -3.81
CA SER A 143 -5.43 -27.24 -5.14
C SER A 143 -6.37 -26.65 -6.19
N LEU A 144 -6.10 -26.95 -7.46
CA LEU A 144 -6.99 -26.59 -8.56
C LEU A 144 -7.86 -27.79 -8.92
N VAL A 145 -9.05 -27.54 -9.46
CA VAL A 145 -9.84 -28.59 -10.12
C VAL A 145 -9.03 -29.15 -11.30
N PRO A 146 -8.92 -30.49 -11.46
CA PRO A 146 -8.20 -31.10 -12.57
C PRO A 146 -8.69 -30.61 -13.94
N GLU A 147 -7.78 -30.43 -14.90
CA GLU A 147 -8.12 -29.87 -16.23
C GLU A 147 -9.15 -30.72 -16.99
N ASN A 148 -9.12 -32.04 -16.79
CA ASN A 148 -10.08 -32.99 -17.37
C ASN A 148 -11.47 -32.97 -16.71
N GLU A 149 -11.62 -32.26 -15.59
CA GLU A 149 -12.90 -32.03 -14.90
C GLU A 149 -13.47 -30.64 -15.17
N LEU A 150 -12.78 -29.82 -15.97
CA LEU A 150 -13.29 -28.53 -16.44
C LEU A 150 -14.25 -28.71 -17.64
N PRO A 151 -15.25 -27.83 -17.79
CA PRO A 151 -15.53 -26.65 -16.98
C PRO A 151 -16.18 -26.98 -15.63
N LEU A 152 -15.80 -26.23 -14.59
CA LEU A 152 -16.53 -26.26 -13.32
C LEU A 152 -17.88 -25.54 -13.51
N GLU A 153 -18.95 -26.31 -13.65
CA GLU A 153 -20.28 -25.77 -13.90
C GLU A 153 -20.87 -25.09 -12.65
N LEU A 154 -21.51 -23.93 -12.86
CA LEU A 154 -22.27 -23.26 -11.81
C LEU A 154 -23.48 -24.13 -11.42
N PRO A 155 -23.67 -24.47 -10.13
CA PRO A 155 -24.74 -25.37 -9.72
C PRO A 155 -26.09 -24.68 -9.89
N LYS A 156 -27.08 -25.40 -10.43
CA LYS A 156 -28.45 -24.89 -10.52
C LYS A 156 -29.11 -25.00 -9.15
N THR A 157 -29.48 -23.87 -8.57
CA THR A 157 -30.19 -23.82 -7.29
C THR A 157 -31.24 -22.70 -7.30
N ASP A 158 -32.33 -22.90 -6.58
CA ASP A 158 -33.33 -21.87 -6.31
C ASP A 158 -32.92 -20.99 -5.11
N ASN A 159 -31.95 -21.44 -4.32
CA ASN A 159 -31.43 -20.74 -3.13
C ASN A 159 -30.26 -19.83 -3.50
N ILE A 160 -30.57 -18.74 -4.20
CA ILE A 160 -29.61 -17.71 -4.64
C ILE A 160 -29.52 -16.51 -3.68
N GLU A 161 -30.16 -16.62 -2.51
CA GLU A 161 -30.17 -15.57 -1.50
C GLU A 161 -28.77 -15.40 -0.87
N PRO A 162 -28.41 -14.19 -0.40
CA PRO A 162 -27.17 -13.98 0.33
C PRO A 162 -27.07 -14.95 1.51
N SER A 163 -25.89 -15.50 1.75
CA SER A 163 -25.63 -16.44 2.87
C SER A 163 -25.83 -15.83 4.27
N GLY A 164 -26.00 -14.50 4.36
CA GLY A 164 -26.07 -13.76 5.63
C GLY A 164 -24.71 -13.57 6.33
N THR A 165 -23.65 -14.26 5.89
CA THR A 165 -22.28 -14.19 6.42
C THR A 165 -21.36 -13.24 5.64
N GLY A 166 -21.84 -12.71 4.50
CA GLY A 166 -21.03 -11.94 3.54
C GLY A 166 -20.35 -12.82 2.48
N GLU A 167 -20.51 -14.13 2.56
CA GLU A 167 -20.04 -15.09 1.57
C GLU A 167 -20.96 -15.14 0.33
N SER A 168 -20.49 -15.84 -0.70
CA SER A 168 -21.30 -16.06 -1.92
C SER A 168 -22.54 -16.90 -1.59
N PRO A 169 -23.69 -16.72 -2.29
CA PRO A 169 -24.82 -17.63 -2.18
C PRO A 169 -24.48 -19.11 -2.43
N LEU A 170 -23.38 -19.38 -3.15
CA LEU A 170 -22.87 -20.74 -3.36
C LEU A 170 -22.49 -21.45 -2.05
N ALA A 171 -22.19 -20.71 -0.98
CA ALA A 171 -21.93 -21.29 0.35
C ALA A 171 -23.14 -22.05 0.92
N ASN A 172 -24.36 -21.74 0.43
CA ASN A 172 -25.58 -22.46 0.83
C ASN A 172 -25.78 -23.79 0.08
N VAL A 173 -24.95 -24.10 -0.92
CA VAL A 173 -25.06 -25.30 -1.75
C VAL A 173 -24.04 -26.33 -1.28
N GLU A 174 -24.30 -26.92 -0.11
CA GLU A 174 -23.37 -27.84 0.59
C GLU A 174 -22.86 -28.97 -0.30
N ASP A 175 -23.72 -29.59 -1.11
CA ASP A 175 -23.36 -30.69 -2.01
C ASP A 175 -22.42 -30.28 -3.15
N TRP A 176 -22.33 -28.98 -3.45
CA TRP A 176 -21.45 -28.45 -4.50
C TRP A 176 -20.13 -27.89 -3.94
N VAL A 177 -20.15 -27.28 -2.74
CA VAL A 177 -18.93 -26.75 -2.12
C VAL A 177 -18.06 -27.82 -1.47
N ASN A 178 -18.67 -28.92 -1.01
CA ASN A 178 -17.95 -30.02 -0.39
C ASN A 178 -17.57 -31.06 -1.44
N VAL A 179 -16.28 -31.32 -1.60
CA VAL A 179 -15.72 -32.31 -2.52
C VAL A 179 -14.75 -33.22 -1.77
N TYR A 180 -14.55 -34.44 -2.28
CA TYR A 180 -13.64 -35.40 -1.70
C TYR A 180 -12.64 -35.90 -2.74
N ASP A 181 -11.37 -36.05 -2.37
CA ASP A 181 -10.38 -36.70 -3.22
C ASP A 181 -10.42 -38.24 -3.12
N GLU A 182 -9.55 -38.92 -3.88
CA GLU A 182 -9.43 -40.38 -3.88
C GLU A 182 -9.03 -40.98 -2.51
N ASN A 183 -8.47 -40.16 -1.62
CA ASN A 183 -8.08 -40.53 -0.26
C ASN A 183 -9.18 -40.18 0.76
N GLY A 184 -10.33 -39.66 0.32
CA GLY A 184 -11.43 -39.25 1.18
C GLY A 184 -11.13 -38.00 2.01
N ARG A 185 -10.14 -37.22 1.57
CA ARG A 185 -9.88 -35.89 2.10
C ARG A 185 -10.92 -34.90 1.59
#